data_AF-A0A0F2RXL9-F1
#
_entry.id   AF-A0A0F2RXL9-F1
#
_cell.length_a   1.000
_cell.length_b   1.000
_cell.length_c   1.000
_cell.angle_alpha   90.00
_cell.angle_beta   90.00
_cell.angle_gamma   90.00
#
_symmetry.space_group_name_H-M   'P 1'
#
loop_
_entity.id
_entity.type
_entity.pdbx_description
1 polymer ?
#
loop_
_entity_poly.entity_id
_entity_poly.type
_entity_poly.pdbx_seq_one_letter_code
_entity_poly.pdbx_strand_id
1 'polypeptide(L)'
;MPEFRQNTPRAQAIRAAQIKADCRTLILSVADLETQSNIAQAGILFSTATINGAARADALALAGLIEGDQERAVAWTAWRKAMQAESRRAIEDGDAPVWPDVPTGVAEFAARH
;
A
#
# COMPACT_ATOMS: atom_id res chain seq x y z
N MET A 1 -20.44 -24.35 31.97
CA MET A 1 -20.29 -24.87 30.60
C MET A 1 -19.20 -24.06 29.91
N PRO A 2 -18.11 -24.66 29.42
CA PRO A 2 -17.14 -23.91 28.64
C PRO A 2 -17.70 -23.73 27.22
N GLU A 3 -17.83 -22.49 26.79
CA GLU A 3 -18.13 -22.14 25.40
C GLU A 3 -16.95 -22.59 24.55
N PHE A 4 -17.13 -23.70 23.82
CA PHE A 4 -16.24 -24.06 22.72
C PHE A 4 -16.41 -22.96 21.66
N ARG A 5 -15.56 -21.92 21.71
CA ARG A 5 -15.37 -21.01 20.57
C ARG A 5 -15.13 -21.90 19.36
N GLN A 6 -16.03 -21.82 18.38
CA GLN A 6 -16.01 -22.59 17.15
C GLN A 6 -14.85 -22.13 16.26
N ASN A 7 -13.63 -22.37 16.69
CA ASN A 7 -12.41 -22.08 15.96
C ASN A 7 -12.13 -23.21 14.95
N THR A 8 -13.12 -23.49 14.10
CA THR A 8 -13.01 -24.50 13.06
C THR A 8 -12.11 -23.99 11.92
N PRO A 9 -11.36 -24.86 11.23
CA PRO A 9 -10.52 -24.44 10.09
C PRO A 9 -11.29 -23.65 9.02
N ARG A 10 -12.58 -23.95 8.84
CA ARG A 10 -13.47 -23.22 7.94
C ARG A 10 -13.73 -21.79 8.40
N ALA A 11 -14.01 -21.59 9.69
CA ALA A 11 -14.24 -20.25 10.24
C ALA A 11 -12.97 -19.39 10.14
N GLN A 12 -11.80 -19.98 10.40
CA GLN A 12 -10.50 -19.31 10.24
C GLN A 12 -10.24 -18.92 8.77
N ALA A 13 -10.53 -19.82 7.83
CA ALA A 13 -10.36 -19.54 6.39
C ALA A 13 -11.29 -18.42 5.89
N ILE A 14 -12.56 -18.40 6.32
CA ILE A 14 -13.52 -17.35 5.98
C ILE A 14 -13.03 -16.00 6.50
N ARG A 15 -12.63 -15.94 7.77
CA ARG A 15 -12.09 -14.73 8.40
C ARG A 15 -10.84 -14.24 7.69
N ALA A 16 -9.91 -15.14 7.35
CA ALA A 16 -8.70 -14.76 6.62
C ALA A 16 -9.00 -14.20 5.23
N ALA A 17 -10.00 -14.73 4.54
CA ALA A 17 -10.45 -14.20 3.26
C ALA A 17 -11.06 -12.79 3.41
N GLN A 18 -11.86 -12.57 4.45
CA GLN A 18 -12.44 -11.26 4.76
C GLN A 18 -11.35 -10.21 5.05
N ILE A 19 -10.38 -10.52 5.92
CA ILE A 19 -9.26 -9.61 6.23
C ILE A 19 -8.48 -9.23 4.96
N LYS A 20 -8.22 -10.19 4.07
CA LYS A 20 -7.55 -9.93 2.79
C LYS A 20 -8.39 -9.03 1.88
N ALA A 21 -9.71 -9.24 1.83
CA ALA A 21 -10.62 -8.42 1.05
C ALA A 21 -10.67 -6.99 1.59
N ASP A 22 -10.79 -6.81 2.91
CA ASP A 22 -10.83 -5.50 3.55
C ASP A 22 -9.53 -4.73 3.34
N CYS A 23 -8.38 -5.38 3.55
CA CYS A 23 -7.08 -4.78 3.26
C CYS A 23 -6.98 -4.31 1.81
N ARG A 24 -7.44 -5.14 0.86
CA ARG A 24 -7.45 -4.78 -0.56
C ARG A 24 -8.37 -3.58 -0.81
N THR A 25 -9.58 -3.59 -0.27
CA THR A 25 -10.54 -2.49 -0.40
C THR A 25 -9.97 -1.18 0.12
N LEU A 26 -9.34 -1.20 1.30
CA LEU A 26 -8.74 0.00 1.89
C LEU A 26 -7.59 0.54 1.06
N ILE A 27 -6.69 -0.32 0.57
CA ILE A 27 -5.61 0.10 -0.34
C ILE A 27 -6.19 0.71 -1.63
N LEU A 28 -7.18 0.04 -2.23
CA LEU A 28 -7.81 0.50 -3.48
C LEU A 28 -8.62 1.78 -3.31
N SER A 29 -9.10 2.07 -2.10
CA SER A 29 -9.81 3.33 -1.81
C SER A 29 -8.90 4.56 -1.86
N VAL A 30 -7.59 4.36 -1.70
CA VAL A 30 -6.58 5.44 -1.77
C VAL A 30 -6.00 5.56 -3.18
N ALA A 31 -5.65 4.43 -3.78
CA ALA A 31 -5.11 4.37 -5.14
C ALA A 31 -5.61 3.09 -5.81
N ASP A 32 -6.28 3.23 -6.96
CA ASP A 32 -6.70 2.08 -7.73
C ASP A 32 -5.49 1.34 -8.35
N LEU A 33 -5.74 0.29 -9.12
CA LEU A 33 -4.66 -0.51 -9.73
C LEU A 33 -3.89 0.25 -10.81
N GLU A 34 -4.54 1.17 -11.51
CA GLU A 34 -3.92 1.98 -12.55
C GLU A 34 -2.98 3.01 -11.92
N THR A 35 -3.47 3.79 -10.95
CA THR A 35 -2.67 4.72 -10.15
C THR A 35 -1.48 4.01 -9.50
N GLN A 36 -1.69 2.81 -8.92
CA GLN A 36 -0.60 2.02 -8.35
C GLN A 36 0.48 1.66 -9.37
N SER A 37 0.07 1.32 -10.59
CA SER A 37 0.99 1.00 -11.68
C SER A 37 1.74 2.24 -12.16
N ASN A 38 1.06 3.38 -12.25
CA ASN A 38 1.64 4.67 -12.65
C ASN A 38 2.69 5.14 -11.64
N ILE A 39 2.39 5.07 -10.33
CA ILE A 39 3.34 5.38 -9.26
C ILE A 39 4.58 4.48 -9.34
N ALA A 40 4.39 3.18 -9.60
CA ALA A 40 5.51 2.24 -9.73
C ALA A 40 6.39 2.55 -10.96
N GLN A 41 5.77 2.83 -12.11
CA GLN A 41 6.47 3.22 -13.33
C GLN A 41 7.26 4.52 -13.15
N ALA A 42 6.66 5.54 -12.53
CA ALA A 42 7.32 6.79 -12.22
C ALA A 42 8.57 6.57 -11.34
N GLY A 43 8.48 5.71 -10.33
CA GLY A 43 9.63 5.35 -9.49
C GLY A 43 10.76 4.67 -10.28
N ILE A 44 10.43 3.80 -11.24
CA ILE A 44 11.40 3.14 -12.12
C ILE A 44 12.07 4.15 -13.05
N LEU A 45 11.31 5.03 -13.70
CA LEU A 45 11.84 6.07 -14.58
C LEU A 45 12.78 7.02 -13.84
N PHE A 46 12.36 7.49 -12.65
CA PHE A 46 13.17 8.35 -11.81
C PHE A 46 14.49 7.68 -11.41
N SER A 47 14.42 6.43 -10.92
CA SER A 47 15.60 5.68 -10.49
C SER A 47 16.55 5.43 -11.66
N THR A 48 16.03 5.06 -12.83
CA THR A 48 16.82 4.80 -14.02
C THR A 48 17.53 6.06 -14.52
N ALA A 49 16.83 7.19 -14.58
CA ALA A 49 17.42 8.48 -14.95
C ALA A 49 18.54 8.88 -13.98
N THR A 50 18.30 8.72 -12.68
CA THR A 50 19.30 9.03 -11.64
C THR A 50 20.53 8.14 -11.74
N ILE A 51 20.35 6.83 -11.94
CA ILE A 51 21.46 5.87 -12.13
C ILE A 51 22.30 6.22 -13.37
N ASN A 52 21.64 6.72 -14.43
CA ASN A 52 22.30 7.16 -15.65
C ASN A 52 22.92 8.57 -15.54
N GLY A 53 22.91 9.19 -14.36
CA GLY A 53 23.55 10.48 -14.10
C GLY A 53 22.74 11.71 -14.48
N ALA A 54 21.44 11.57 -14.73
CA ALA A 54 20.57 12.72 -14.97
C ALA A 54 20.49 13.61 -13.72
N ALA A 55 20.34 14.93 -13.92
CA ALA A 55 20.05 15.84 -12.82
C ALA A 55 18.68 15.49 -12.21
N ARG A 56 18.52 15.73 -10.89
CA ARG A 56 17.28 15.40 -10.17
C ARG A 56 16.04 16.02 -10.83
N ALA A 57 16.13 17.27 -11.29
CA ALA A 57 15.03 17.96 -11.96
C ALA A 57 14.60 17.25 -13.26
N ASP A 58 15.56 16.80 -14.07
CA ASP A 58 15.28 16.07 -15.30
C ASP A 58 14.71 14.67 -15.02
N ALA A 59 15.20 14.00 -13.98
CA ALA A 59 14.68 12.71 -13.54
C ALA A 59 13.23 12.80 -13.03
N LEU A 60 12.90 13.87 -12.31
CA LEU A 60 11.52 14.16 -11.89
C LEU A 60 10.62 14.41 -13.09
N ALA A 61 11.06 15.26 -14.03
CA ALA A 61 10.31 15.56 -15.24
C ALA A 61 10.05 14.32 -16.10
N LEU A 62 11.07 13.46 -16.28
CA LEU A 62 10.92 12.19 -17.01
C LEU A 62 9.90 11.25 -16.36
N ALA A 63 9.89 11.22 -15.03
CA ALA A 63 8.98 10.39 -14.26
C ALA A 63 7.57 11.00 -14.10
N GLY A 64 7.32 12.21 -14.63
CA GLY A 64 6.07 12.94 -14.42
C GLY A 64 5.83 13.32 -12.96
N LEU A 65 6.90 13.45 -12.17
CA LEU A 65 6.85 13.76 -10.74
C LEU A 65 7.19 15.23 -10.50
N ILE A 66 6.61 15.81 -9.44
CA ILE A 66 7.03 17.11 -8.91
C ILE A 66 7.83 16.94 -7.61
N GLU A 67 8.41 18.04 -7.11
CA GLU A 67 9.09 18.04 -5.83
C GLU A 67 8.16 17.55 -4.69
N GLY A 68 8.66 16.67 -3.84
CA GLY A 68 7.89 16.03 -2.78
C GLY A 68 7.19 14.73 -3.19
N ASP A 69 7.03 14.45 -4.49
CA ASP A 69 6.32 13.24 -4.93
C ASP A 69 7.12 11.95 -4.70
N GLN A 70 8.46 12.04 -4.72
CA GLN A 70 9.30 10.89 -4.39
C GLN A 70 9.07 10.46 -2.94
N GLU A 71 9.04 11.42 -2.00
CA GLU A 71 8.78 11.18 -0.58
C GLU A 71 7.38 10.60 -0.37
N ARG A 72 6.38 11.09 -1.11
CA ARG A 72 5.00 10.56 -1.08
C ARG A 72 4.91 9.15 -1.66
N ALA A 73 5.62 8.84 -2.74
CA ALA A 73 5.69 7.49 -3.31
C ALA A 73 6.35 6.49 -2.35
N VAL A 74 7.40 6.92 -1.63
CA VAL A 74 8.04 6.14 -0.56
C VAL A 74 7.08 5.92 0.60
N ALA A 75 6.39 6.98 1.06
CA ALA A 75 5.39 6.90 2.14
C ALA A 75 4.23 5.96 1.77
N TRP A 76 3.70 6.07 0.55
CA TRP A 76 2.71 5.13 0.00
C TRP A 76 3.19 3.69 0.06
N THR A 77 4.42 3.44 -0.43
CA THR A 77 5.00 2.09 -0.45
C THR A 77 5.15 1.52 0.95
N ALA A 78 5.61 2.33 1.90
CA ALA A 78 5.76 1.94 3.30
C ALA A 78 4.40 1.63 3.94
N TRP A 79 3.41 2.50 3.76
CA TRP A 79 2.05 2.31 4.28
C TRP A 79 1.39 1.05 3.71
N ARG A 80 1.48 0.81 2.40
CA ARG A 80 0.91 -0.40 1.77
C ARG A 80 1.55 -1.67 2.34
N LYS A 81 2.87 -1.66 2.59
CA LYS A 81 3.57 -2.78 3.24
C LYS A 81 3.10 -2.97 4.69
N ALA A 82 2.87 -1.89 5.43
CA ALA A 82 2.33 -1.95 6.80
C ALA A 82 0.91 -2.54 6.81
N MET A 83 0.02 -2.11 5.91
CA MET A 83 -1.32 -2.71 5.73
C MET A 83 -1.26 -4.22 5.48
N GLN A 84 -0.35 -4.66 4.61
CA GLN A 84 -0.17 -6.08 4.29
C GLN A 84 0.40 -6.87 5.47
N ALA A 85 1.37 -6.30 6.20
CA ALA A 85 1.94 -6.91 7.39
C ALA A 85 0.88 -7.05 8.50
N GLU A 86 0.06 -6.02 8.70
CA GLU A 86 -1.03 -6.03 9.67
C GLU A 86 -2.09 -7.08 9.33
N SER A 87 -2.45 -7.19 8.05
CA SER A 87 -3.37 -8.22 7.58
C SER A 87 -2.84 -9.61 7.89
N ARG A 88 -1.55 -9.83 7.66
CA ARG A 88 -0.88 -11.10 7.94
C ARG A 88 -0.90 -11.40 9.44
N ARG A 89 -0.55 -10.43 10.27
CA ARG A 89 -0.60 -10.55 11.73
C ARG A 89 -2.00 -10.91 12.21
N ALA A 90 -3.03 -10.19 11.77
CA ALA A 90 -4.43 -10.45 12.14
C ALA A 90 -4.94 -11.86 11.73
N ILE A 91 -4.42 -12.38 10.62
CA ILE A 91 -4.72 -13.74 10.16
C ILE A 91 -4.02 -14.78 11.04
N GLU A 92 -2.72 -14.58 11.33
CA GLU A 92 -1.89 -15.50 12.10
C GLU A 92 -2.33 -15.56 13.58
N ASP A 93 -2.58 -14.40 14.20
CA ASP A 93 -2.83 -14.28 15.64
C ASP A 93 -4.29 -14.51 16.04
N GLY A 94 -5.23 -14.37 15.10
CA GLY A 94 -6.65 -14.47 15.42
C GLY A 94 -7.33 -13.14 15.81
N ASP A 95 -6.56 -12.05 15.88
CA ASP A 95 -7.03 -10.73 16.37
C ASP A 95 -7.50 -9.79 15.26
N ALA A 96 -8.36 -8.83 15.60
CA ALA A 96 -8.81 -7.82 14.66
C ALA A 96 -7.64 -7.00 14.08
N PRO A 97 -7.63 -6.70 12.77
CA PRO A 97 -6.61 -5.83 12.19
C PRO A 97 -6.79 -4.38 12.65
N VAL A 98 -5.66 -3.70 12.82
CA VAL A 98 -5.52 -2.30 13.21
C VAL A 98 -4.86 -1.58 12.05
N TRP A 99 -5.67 -0.99 11.18
CA TRP A 99 -5.19 -0.36 9.96
C TRP A 99 -4.46 0.95 10.25
N PRO A 100 -3.22 1.14 9.79
CA PRO A 100 -2.53 2.41 9.90
C PRO A 100 -3.24 3.50 9.10
N ASP A 101 -3.22 4.73 9.63
CA ASP A 101 -3.70 5.91 8.92
C ASP A 101 -2.93 6.14 7.61
N VAL A 102 -3.64 6.65 6.61
CA VAL A 102 -3.02 7.04 5.34
C VAL A 102 -2.06 8.21 5.59
N PRO A 103 -0.79 8.13 5.14
CA PRO A 103 0.16 9.21 5.37
C PRO A 103 -0.30 10.51 4.68
N THR A 104 0.02 11.64 5.31
CA THR A 104 -0.34 12.97 4.79
C THR A 104 0.14 13.15 3.34
N GLY A 105 -0.76 13.64 2.47
CA GLY A 105 -0.46 13.94 1.07
C GLY A 105 -0.40 12.72 0.14
N VAL A 106 -0.49 11.49 0.64
CA VAL A 106 -0.47 10.28 -0.20
C VAL A 106 -1.74 10.16 -1.04
N ALA A 107 -2.92 10.47 -0.49
CA ALA A 107 -4.17 10.46 -1.25
C ALA A 107 -4.19 11.53 -2.36
N GLU A 108 -3.65 12.73 -2.08
CA GLU A 108 -3.53 13.82 -3.05
C GLU A 108 -2.49 13.52 -4.14
N PHE A 109 -1.44 12.79 -3.78
CA PHE A 109 -0.48 12.24 -4.75
C PHE A 109 -1.14 11.18 -5.62
N ALA A 110 -1.83 10.21 -5.03
CA ALA A 110 -2.55 9.17 -5.78
C ALA A 110 -3.59 9.77 -6.74
N ALA A 111 -4.34 10.79 -6.34
CA ALA A 111 -5.34 11.42 -7.20
C ALA A 111 -4.78 12.12 -8.46
N ARG A 112 -3.46 12.35 -8.53
CA ARG A 112 -2.78 12.97 -9.69
C ARG A 112 -2.12 11.95 -10.61
N HIS A 113 -2.10 10.66 -10.25
CA HIS A 113 -1.39 9.59 -10.94
C HIS A 113 -2.34 8.46 -11.32
#